data_AF-A0AAU5AH92-F1
#
_entry.id   AF-A0AAU5AH92-F1
#
_cell.length_a   1.000
_cell.length_b   1.000
_cell.length_c   1.000
_cell.angle_alpha   90.00
_cell.angle_beta   90.00
_cell.angle_gamma   90.00
#
_symmetry.space_group_name_H-M   'P 1'
#
loop_
_entity.id
_entity.type
_entity.pdbx_description
1 polymer ?
#
loop_
_entity_poly.entity_id
_entity_poly.type
_entity_poly.pdbx_seq_one_letter_code
_entity_poly.pdbx_strand_id
1 'polypeptide(L)' 'MGYCLSLTGSLADNSRSACLAHEIWRADVNSRDGLRGRPVEFVRYDDQGNADNVPRIYERLIDNGTA' A
#
# COMPACT_ATOMS: atom_id res chain seq x y z
N MET A 1 6.16 1.56 3.62
CA MET A 1 5.22 2.67 3.31
C MET A 1 3.79 2.19 3.45
N GLY A 2 2.89 3.05 3.91
CA GLY A 2 1.48 2.74 4.14
C GLY A 2 0.55 3.45 3.17
N TYR A 3 -0.41 2.76 2.57
CA TYR A 3 -1.40 3.38 1.66
C TYR A 3 -2.69 2.56 1.55
N CYS A 4 -3.73 3.15 0.94
CA CYS A 4 -4.95 2.46 0.54
C CYS A 4 -5.07 2.34 -0.98
N LEU A 5 -5.76 1.30 -1.44
CA LEU A 5 -6.17 1.11 -2.82
C LEU A 5 -7.59 0.54 -2.83
N SER A 6 -8.39 0.87 -3.85
CA SER A 6 -9.67 0.20 -4.08
C SER A 6 -9.42 -1.16 -4.71
N LEU A 7 -9.17 -2.20 -3.92
CA LEU A 7 -8.89 -3.56 -4.41
C LEU A 7 -10.15 -4.37 -4.65
N THR A 8 -11.24 -3.95 -4.03
CA THR A 8 -12.61 -4.40 -4.31
C THR A 8 -13.49 -3.22 -4.73
N GLY A 9 -14.74 -3.50 -5.12
CA GLY A 9 -15.68 -2.48 -5.60
C GLY A 9 -15.49 -2.10 -7.08
N SER A 10 -16.18 -1.04 -7.51
CA SER A 10 -16.25 -0.62 -8.92
C SER A 10 -14.91 -0.14 -9.50
N LEU A 11 -13.93 0.17 -8.65
CA LEU A 11 -12.61 0.68 -9.03
C LEU A 11 -11.50 -0.38 -8.93
N ALA A 12 -11.86 -1.63 -8.63
CA ALA A 12 -10.92 -2.73 -8.40
C ALA A 12 -9.89 -2.92 -9.53
N ASP A 13 -10.36 -2.91 -10.77
CA ASP A 13 -9.51 -3.20 -11.93
C ASP A 13 -8.46 -2.11 -12.18
N ASN A 14 -8.80 -0.84 -11.91
CA ASN A 14 -7.85 0.26 -12.01
C ASN A 14 -6.72 0.06 -10.97
N SER A 15 -7.07 -0.21 -9.72
CA SER A 15 -6.11 -0.32 -8.61
C SER A 15 -5.19 -1.54 -8.69
N ARG A 16 -5.59 -2.61 -9.40
CA ARG A 16 -4.75 -3.81 -9.57
C ARG A 16 -3.43 -3.50 -10.30
N SER A 17 -3.48 -2.61 -11.29
CA SER A 17 -2.28 -2.19 -12.02
C SER A 17 -1.27 -1.46 -11.12
N ALA A 18 -1.76 -0.54 -10.28
CA ALA A 18 -0.95 0.17 -9.30
C ALA A 18 -0.36 -0.79 -8.24
N CYS A 19 -1.17 -1.73 -7.74
CA CYS A 19 -0.68 -2.78 -6.85
C CYS A 19 0.47 -3.57 -7.47
N LEU A 20 0.31 -4.02 -8.72
CA LEU A 20 1.34 -4.80 -9.40
C LEU A 20 2.64 -4.00 -9.58
N ALA A 21 2.53 -2.74 -9.98
CA ALA A 21 3.69 -1.85 -10.10
C ALA A 21 4.44 -1.69 -8.78
N HIS A 22 3.73 -1.52 -7.67
CA HIS A 22 4.34 -1.47 -6.33
C HIS A 22 5.07 -2.77 -6.00
N GLU A 23 4.46 -3.94 -6.24
CA GLU A 23 5.09 -5.23 -5.95
C GLU A 23 6.36 -5.46 -6.77
N ILE A 24 6.35 -5.11 -8.05
CA ILE A 24 7.53 -5.19 -8.94
C ILE A 24 8.65 -4.30 -8.40
N TRP A 25 8.33 -3.04 -8.06
CA TRP A 25 9.33 -2.10 -7.54
C TRP A 25 9.91 -2.57 -6.20
N ARG A 26 9.07 -3.05 -5.28
CA ARG A 26 9.52 -3.60 -3.99
C ARG A 26 10.47 -4.76 -4.20
N ALA A 27 10.13 -5.69 -5.09
CA ALA A 27 10.97 -6.85 -5.40
C ALA A 27 12.32 -6.42 -5.97
N ASP A 28 12.33 -5.49 -6.94
CA ASP A 28 13.56 -4.97 -7.54
C ASP A 28 14.44 -4.25 -6.50
N VAL A 29 13.87 -3.35 -5.70
CA VAL A 29 14.62 -2.62 -4.66
C VAL A 29 15.17 -3.57 -3.60
N ASN A 30 14.37 -4.52 -3.11
CA ASN A 30 14.82 -5.48 -2.12
C ASN A 30 15.87 -6.45 -2.66
N SER A 31 15.88 -6.73 -3.97
CA SER A 31 16.96 -7.49 -4.61
C SER A 31 18.31 -6.75 -4.59
N ARG A 32 18.28 -5.43 -4.39
CA ARG A 32 19.45 -4.53 -4.34
C ARG A 32 19.76 -4.06 -2.92
N ASP A 33 19.54 -4.93 -1.93
CA ASP A 33 19.74 -4.67 -0.49
C ASP A 33 18.78 -3.63 0.12
N GLY A 34 17.66 -3.37 -0.56
CA GLY A 34 16.62 -2.49 -0.07
C GLY A 34 17.04 -1.01 -0.05
N LEU A 35 16.36 -0.21 0.77
CA LEU A 35 16.66 1.21 0.90
C LEU A 35 17.57 1.44 2.10
N ARG A 36 18.82 1.82 1.83
CA ARG A 36 19.86 2.01 2.86
C ARG A 36 20.08 0.75 3.70
N GLY A 37 20.10 -0.42 3.06
CA GLY A 37 20.28 -1.72 3.75
C GLY A 37 19.04 -2.23 4.49
N ARG A 38 17.87 -1.61 4.29
CA ARG A 38 16.61 -1.99 4.94
C ARG A 38 15.61 -2.49 3.91
N PRO A 39 15.04 -3.70 4.10
CA PRO A 39 13.97 -4.19 3.24
C PRO A 39 12.79 -3.23 3.24
N VAL A 40 12.24 -3.01 2.04
CA VAL A 40 11.01 -2.26 1.86
C VAL A 40 9.82 -3.18 2.05
N GLU A 41 8.90 -2.73 2.92
CA GLU A 41 7.61 -3.37 3.13
C GLU A 41 6.47 -2.38 2.87
N PHE A 42 5.35 -2.94 2.41
CA PHE A 42 4.11 -2.19 2.23
C PHE A 42 3.06 -2.66 3.21
N VAL A 43 2.44 -1.70 3.88
CA VAL A 43 1.18 -1.89 4.60
C VAL A 43 0.09 -1.34 3.69
N ARG A 44 -0.83 -2.20 3.28
CA ARG A 44 -1.90 -1.84 2.34
C ARG A 44 -3.25 -2.20 2.91
N TYR A 45 -4.20 -1.28 2.75
CA TYR A 45 -5.60 -1.50 3.10
C TYR A 45 -6.50 -1.32 1.87
N ASP A 46 -7.59 -2.08 1.84
CA ASP A 46 -8.63 -1.96 0.81
C ASP A 46 -9.69 -0.93 1.26
N ASP A 47 -9.88 0.14 0.49
CA ASP A 47 -10.93 1.13 0.75
C ASP A 47 -12.30 0.72 0.16
N GLN A 48 -12.34 -0.39 -0.58
CA GLN A 48 -13.53 -0.97 -1.20
C GLN A 48 -14.21 -0.06 -2.23
N GLY A 49 -13.47 0.92 -2.76
CA GLY A 49 -14.01 1.94 -3.65
C GLY A 49 -14.91 2.95 -2.93
N ASN A 50 -14.83 3.02 -1.60
CA ASN A 50 -15.61 3.94 -0.78
C ASN A 50 -14.70 4.97 -0.08
N ALA A 51 -14.88 6.24 -0.44
CA ALA A 51 -14.12 7.35 0.13
C ALA A 51 -14.31 7.50 1.65
N ASP A 52 -15.44 7.09 2.21
CA ASP A 52 -15.73 7.17 3.66
C ASP A 52 -14.81 6.26 4.49
N ASN A 53 -14.25 5.21 3.89
CA ASN A 53 -13.31 4.32 4.56
C ASN A 53 -11.90 4.93 4.71
N VAL A 54 -11.57 5.91 3.86
CA VAL A 54 -10.20 6.44 3.72
C VAL A 54 -9.68 7.11 5.00
N PRO A 55 -10.43 7.99 5.70
CA PRO A 55 -9.94 8.63 6.93
C PRO A 55 -9.51 7.62 8.00
N ARG A 56 -10.37 6.64 8.30
CA ARG A 56 -10.10 5.59 9.29
C ARG A 56 -8.91 4.71 8.90
N ILE A 57 -8.73 4.45 7.61
CA ILE A 57 -7.57 3.70 7.11
C ILE A 57 -6.28 4.48 7.39
N TYR A 58 -6.26 5.79 7.13
CA TYR A 58 -5.08 6.61 7.38
C TYR A 58 -4.81 6.83 8.87
N GLU A 59 -5.83 7.00 9.71
CA GLU A 59 -5.68 6.98 11.18
C GLU A 59 -4.95 5.70 11.62
N ARG A 60 -5.41 4.53 11.17
CA ARG A 60 -4.75 3.26 11.46
C ARG A 60 -3.31 3.19 10.94
N LEU A 61 -3.03 3.71 9.75
CA LEU A 61 -1.67 3.71 9.19
C LEU A 61 -0.72 4.60 9.98
N ILE A 62 -1.20 5.75 10.47
CA ILE A 62 -0.43 6.70 11.27
C ILE A 62 -0.18 6.16 12.67
N ASP A 63 -1.21 5.64 13.34
CA ASP A 63 -1.11 5.10 14.69
C ASP A 63 -0.17 3.89 14.77
N ASN A 64 -0.17 3.03 13.73
CA ASN A 64 0.78 1.91 13.65
C ASN A 64 2.21 2.35 13.29
N GLY A 65 2.44 3.64 12.99
CA GLY A 65 3.75 4.23 12.69
C GLY A 65 4.48 4.80 13.90
N THR A 66 3.81 4.92 15.05
CA THR A 66 4.43 5.28 16.34
C THR A 66 4.81 4.00 17.11
N ALA A 67 5.96 3.44 16.79
CA ALA A 67 6.66 2.44 17.59
C ALA A 67 8.15 2.78 17.66
#